data_AF-A0A8D0TXU5-F1
#
_entry.id   AF-A0A8D0TXU5-F1
#
_cell.length_a   1.000
_cell.length_b   1.000
_cell.length_c   1.000
_cell.angle_alpha   90.00
_cell.angle_beta   90.00
_cell.angle_gamma   90.00
#
_symmetry.space_group_name_H-M   'P 1'
#
loop_
_entity.id
_entity.type
_entity.pdbx_description
1 polymer ?
#
loop_
_entity_poly.entity_id
_entity_poly.type
_entity_poly.pdbx_seq_one_letter_code
_entity_poly.pdbx_strand_id
1 'polypeptide(L)'
;MEPRSMEYFSAQVQQKDVGGRLQVGQELLLYLGVPGAIPDLEENLGCLGKTVDALTGWVGSSNYRVSLMGLEILSAFVDRLSTRFKSYVAMVIVALIDRLGDAKDKVRDKTQALILKLMDQVAPPMYIWEQLASGFKHKNSQSREGVCLCLIETLNVFGAQPLVLSKLVPHLCILFGDYNSQVRDAATLAIVEIYRHVGDKVRMDLYKKGIPPARLETILAKFDEVQNSGGMILSVCKDKSFDDEESVDGNRPSSAASAFKVPAPKTSGNPVNSARKPGSAGGPKVGGNVNPFKI
;
A
#
# COMPACT_ATOMS: atom_id res chain seq x y z
N MET A 1 0.20 36.62 4.16
CA MET A 1 -1.06 35.89 4.32
C MET A 1 -1.26 35.68 5.81
N GLU A 2 -2.37 36.14 6.38
CA GLU A 2 -2.65 35.90 7.80
C GLU A 2 -2.93 34.41 8.02
N PRO A 3 -2.35 33.76 9.04
CA PRO A 3 -2.59 32.34 9.31
C PRO A 3 -4.07 32.06 9.60
N ARG A 4 -4.56 30.89 9.19
CA ARG A 4 -5.90 30.40 9.52
C ARG A 4 -5.84 28.99 10.08
N SER A 5 -6.74 28.69 11.01
CA SER A 5 -6.77 27.40 11.68
C SER A 5 -7.37 26.29 10.81
N MET A 6 -7.08 25.04 11.16
CA MET A 6 -7.75 23.88 10.57
C MET A 6 -9.24 23.86 10.86
N GLU A 7 -9.69 24.40 12.00
CA GLU A 7 -11.11 24.51 12.33
C GLU A 7 -11.86 25.37 11.30
N TYR A 8 -11.25 26.48 10.89
CA TYR A 8 -11.80 27.34 9.83
C TYR A 8 -12.01 26.55 8.53
N PHE A 9 -10.95 25.88 8.02
CA PHE A 9 -11.04 25.14 6.76
C PHE A 9 -11.97 23.94 6.86
N SER A 10 -11.96 23.22 7.98
CA SER A 10 -12.87 22.11 8.26
C SER A 10 -14.34 22.53 8.17
N ALA A 11 -14.69 23.74 8.64
CA ALA A 11 -16.03 24.30 8.47
C ALA A 11 -16.31 24.73 7.02
N GLN A 12 -15.36 25.40 6.37
CA GLN A 12 -15.56 25.92 5.01
C GLN A 12 -15.73 24.83 3.94
N VAL A 13 -15.03 23.69 4.07
CA VAL A 13 -15.15 22.60 3.07
C VAL A 13 -16.52 21.91 3.09
N GLN A 14 -17.36 22.18 4.11
CA GLN A 14 -18.73 21.67 4.21
C GLN A 14 -19.75 22.44 3.37
N GLN A 15 -19.34 23.52 2.69
CA GLN A 15 -20.23 24.25 1.81
C GLN A 15 -20.85 23.34 0.74
N LYS A 16 -22.11 23.60 0.37
CA LYS A 16 -22.90 22.73 -0.51
C LYS A 16 -22.98 23.24 -1.95
N ASP A 17 -22.93 24.55 -2.14
CA ASP A 17 -23.02 25.15 -3.46
C ASP A 17 -21.68 25.08 -4.20
N VAL A 18 -21.75 25.02 -5.53
CA VAL A 18 -20.55 24.86 -6.38
C VAL A 18 -19.64 26.08 -6.29
N GLY A 19 -20.19 27.29 -6.27
CA GLY A 19 -19.41 28.52 -6.26
C GLY A 19 -18.57 28.64 -4.99
N GLY A 20 -19.21 28.44 -3.85
CA GLY A 20 -18.60 28.42 -2.54
C GLY A 20 -17.49 27.39 -2.42
N ARG A 21 -17.73 26.14 -2.85
CA ARG A 21 -16.69 25.09 -2.87
C ARG A 21 -15.47 25.49 -3.69
N LEU A 22 -15.66 26.08 -4.88
CA LEU A 22 -14.53 26.49 -5.71
C LEU A 22 -13.74 27.65 -5.10
N GLN A 23 -14.44 28.62 -4.48
CA GLN A 23 -13.79 29.73 -3.79
C GLN A 23 -12.98 29.26 -2.57
N VAL A 24 -13.60 28.47 -1.71
CA VAL A 24 -12.95 27.87 -0.53
C VAL A 24 -11.79 26.98 -0.95
N GLY A 25 -11.96 26.18 -2.01
CA GLY A 25 -10.92 25.29 -2.50
C GLY A 25 -9.69 26.05 -2.98
N GLN A 26 -9.89 27.14 -3.73
CA GLN A 26 -8.80 28.01 -4.16
C GLN A 26 -8.07 28.66 -2.98
N GLU A 27 -8.81 29.07 -1.96
CA GLU A 27 -8.23 29.61 -0.74
C GLU A 27 -7.40 28.54 -0.01
N LEU A 28 -7.96 27.37 0.23
CA LEU A 28 -7.26 26.27 0.92
C LEU A 28 -5.97 25.86 0.18
N LEU A 29 -5.98 25.82 -1.16
CA LEU A 29 -4.77 25.56 -1.94
C LEU A 29 -3.68 26.60 -1.70
N LEU A 30 -4.04 27.89 -1.65
CA LEU A 30 -3.09 28.96 -1.37
C LEU A 30 -2.47 28.81 0.03
N TYR A 31 -3.28 28.46 1.03
CA TYR A 31 -2.80 28.25 2.40
C TYR A 31 -1.93 26.99 2.54
N LEU A 32 -2.30 25.88 1.89
CA LEU A 32 -1.46 24.68 1.87
C LEU A 32 -0.12 24.93 1.17
N GLY A 33 -0.07 25.83 0.18
CA GLY A 33 1.15 26.22 -0.52
C GLY A 33 2.14 27.04 0.31
N VAL A 34 1.72 27.60 1.46
CA VAL A 34 2.57 28.46 2.30
C VAL A 34 2.85 27.75 3.63
N PRO A 35 4.10 27.34 3.90
CA PRO A 35 4.48 26.74 5.19
C PRO A 35 4.10 27.65 6.36
N GLY A 36 3.39 27.11 7.36
CA GLY A 36 2.97 27.85 8.56
C GLY A 36 1.70 28.69 8.40
N ALA A 37 1.10 28.77 7.19
CA ALA A 37 -0.18 29.47 7.03
C ALA A 37 -1.36 28.73 7.69
N ILE A 38 -1.21 27.42 7.93
CA ILE A 38 -2.10 26.61 8.77
C ILE A 38 -1.26 26.02 9.91
N PRO A 39 -1.13 26.73 11.04
CA PRO A 39 -0.19 26.36 12.10
C PRO A 39 -0.58 25.06 12.82
N ASP A 40 -1.89 24.80 12.98
CA ASP A 40 -2.46 23.64 13.68
C ASP A 40 -2.79 22.46 12.76
N LEU A 41 -2.24 22.44 11.53
CA LEU A 41 -2.50 21.44 10.49
C LEU A 41 -2.38 19.99 11.00
N GLU A 42 -1.31 19.73 11.75
CA GLU A 42 -0.98 18.39 12.26
C GLU A 42 -1.35 18.20 13.73
N GLU A 43 -1.70 19.29 14.42
CA GLU A 43 -2.10 19.27 15.83
C GLU A 43 -3.59 18.91 15.96
N ASN A 44 -4.43 19.43 15.07
CA ASN A 44 -5.87 19.21 15.09
C ASN A 44 -6.30 18.07 14.15
N LEU A 45 -5.86 16.85 14.47
CA LEU A 45 -6.12 15.65 13.66
C LEU A 45 -7.62 15.37 13.42
N GLY A 46 -8.48 15.78 14.37
CA GLY A 46 -9.93 15.67 14.22
C GLY A 46 -10.49 16.56 13.11
N CYS A 47 -10.06 17.82 13.04
CA CYS A 47 -10.44 18.72 11.95
C CYS A 47 -9.80 18.31 10.63
N LEU A 48 -8.55 17.85 10.65
CA LEU A 48 -7.88 17.32 9.45
C LEU A 48 -8.64 16.14 8.86
N GLY A 49 -9.00 15.14 9.68
CA GLY A 49 -9.76 13.99 9.22
C GLY A 49 -11.11 14.37 8.58
N LYS A 50 -11.87 15.26 9.23
CA LYS A 50 -13.14 15.79 8.67
C LYS A 50 -12.94 16.54 7.36
N THR A 51 -11.83 17.27 7.24
CA THR A 51 -11.50 18.03 6.03
C THR A 51 -11.19 17.08 4.88
N VAL A 52 -10.35 16.06 5.10
CA VAL A 52 -10.01 15.05 4.09
C VAL A 52 -11.23 14.22 3.68
N ASP A 53 -12.12 13.88 4.62
CA ASP A 53 -13.40 13.21 4.34
C ASP A 53 -14.31 14.06 3.44
N ALA A 54 -14.51 15.34 3.79
CA ALA A 54 -15.29 16.25 2.97
C ALA A 54 -14.73 16.41 1.55
N LEU A 55 -13.40 16.52 1.42
CA LEU A 55 -12.72 16.61 0.13
C LEU A 55 -12.80 15.30 -0.67
N THR A 56 -12.82 14.15 0.00
CA THR A 56 -13.11 12.86 -0.66
C THR A 56 -14.52 12.87 -1.25
N GLY A 57 -15.49 13.48 -0.55
CA GLY A 57 -16.81 13.78 -1.10
C GLY A 57 -16.80 14.74 -2.29
N TRP A 58 -15.90 15.73 -2.30
CA TRP A 58 -15.73 16.64 -3.44
C TRP A 58 -15.18 15.92 -4.66
N VAL A 59 -14.20 15.03 -4.48
CA VAL A 59 -13.67 14.15 -5.54
C VAL A 59 -14.80 13.39 -6.22
N GLY A 60 -15.76 12.86 -5.45
CA GLY A 60 -16.95 12.16 -5.98
C GLY A 60 -18.04 13.06 -6.61
N SER A 61 -17.84 14.37 -6.70
CA SER A 61 -18.85 15.29 -7.25
C SER A 61 -19.11 15.05 -8.73
N SER A 62 -20.38 15.16 -9.15
CA SER A 62 -20.78 15.19 -10.56
C SER A 62 -20.34 16.47 -11.29
N ASN A 63 -19.99 17.53 -10.56
CA ASN A 63 -19.39 18.71 -11.14
C ASN A 63 -17.88 18.50 -11.28
N TYR A 64 -17.40 18.33 -12.52
CA TYR A 64 -15.99 18.03 -12.79
C TYR A 64 -15.03 19.10 -12.23
N ARG A 65 -15.44 20.38 -12.11
CA ARG A 65 -14.58 21.42 -11.52
C ARG A 65 -14.40 21.22 -10.02
N VAL A 66 -15.46 20.81 -9.32
CA VAL A 66 -15.41 20.48 -7.89
C VAL A 66 -14.59 19.20 -7.67
N SER A 67 -14.77 18.19 -8.53
CA SER A 67 -13.97 16.97 -8.49
C SER A 67 -12.47 17.25 -8.68
N LEU A 68 -12.11 18.04 -9.70
CA LEU A 68 -10.73 18.48 -9.93
C LEU A 68 -10.17 19.27 -8.75
N MET A 69 -10.94 20.20 -8.19
CA MET A 69 -10.54 20.97 -7.01
C MET A 69 -10.26 20.05 -5.81
N GLY A 70 -11.13 19.06 -5.56
CA GLY A 70 -10.92 18.05 -4.52
C GLY A 70 -9.61 17.26 -4.73
N LEU A 71 -9.35 16.79 -5.96
CA LEU A 71 -8.12 16.08 -6.31
C LEU A 71 -6.87 16.95 -6.10
N GLU A 72 -6.92 18.23 -6.51
CA GLU A 72 -5.81 19.16 -6.34
C GLU A 72 -5.51 19.46 -4.87
N ILE A 73 -6.54 19.67 -4.05
CA ILE A 73 -6.37 19.88 -2.61
C ILE A 73 -5.83 18.63 -1.92
N LEU A 74 -6.35 17.44 -2.24
CA LEU A 74 -5.80 16.19 -1.69
C LEU A 74 -4.34 15.99 -2.08
N SER A 75 -3.96 16.32 -3.32
CA SER A 75 -2.57 16.30 -3.77
C SER A 75 -1.68 17.26 -2.96
N ALA A 76 -2.18 18.45 -2.63
CA ALA A 76 -1.47 19.41 -1.77
C ALA A 76 -1.36 18.90 -0.31
N PHE A 77 -2.39 18.24 0.22
CA PHE A 77 -2.27 17.57 1.52
C PHE A 77 -1.21 16.47 1.51
N VAL A 78 -1.11 15.70 0.43
CA VAL A 78 -0.04 14.69 0.27
C VAL A 78 1.34 15.36 0.31
N ASP A 79 1.56 16.48 -0.38
CA ASP A 79 2.84 17.21 -0.31
C ASP A 79 3.17 17.67 1.12
N ARG A 80 2.16 18.11 1.87
CA ARG A 80 2.34 18.66 3.22
C ARG A 80 2.55 17.58 4.28
N LEU A 81 1.82 16.47 4.18
CA LEU A 81 1.76 15.44 5.20
C LEU A 81 2.67 14.24 4.89
N SER A 82 2.98 13.98 3.61
CA SER A 82 3.74 12.81 3.16
C SER A 82 3.21 11.53 3.81
N THR A 83 4.04 10.75 4.48
CA THR A 83 3.68 9.49 5.14
C THR A 83 2.60 9.64 6.23
N ARG A 84 2.41 10.84 6.78
CA ARG A 84 1.33 11.12 7.74
C ARG A 84 -0.06 11.10 7.11
N PHE A 85 -0.15 11.16 5.77
CA PHE A 85 -1.40 10.98 5.04
C PHE A 85 -1.88 9.52 5.00
N LYS A 86 -1.03 8.56 5.40
CA LYS A 86 -1.28 7.12 5.22
C LYS A 86 -2.61 6.64 5.84
N SER A 87 -3.03 7.21 6.96
CA SER A 87 -4.30 6.86 7.63
C SER A 87 -5.55 7.17 6.79
N TYR A 88 -5.45 8.07 5.81
CA TYR A 88 -6.56 8.47 4.95
C TYR A 88 -6.62 7.70 3.62
N VAL A 89 -5.58 6.93 3.27
CA VAL A 89 -5.46 6.24 1.98
C VAL A 89 -6.67 5.35 1.69
N ALA A 90 -7.08 4.53 2.65
CA ALA A 90 -8.19 3.59 2.46
C ALA A 90 -9.51 4.30 2.10
N MET A 91 -9.77 5.46 2.72
CA MET A 91 -10.94 6.28 2.44
C MET A 91 -10.86 6.93 1.05
N VAL A 92 -9.70 7.51 0.72
CA VAL A 92 -9.49 8.25 -0.52
C VAL A 92 -9.50 7.32 -1.74
N ILE A 93 -8.87 6.14 -1.65
CA ILE A 93 -8.72 5.22 -2.79
C ILE A 93 -10.06 4.80 -3.39
N VAL A 94 -11.11 4.62 -2.57
CA VAL A 94 -12.45 4.27 -3.08
C VAL A 94 -12.98 5.34 -4.04
N ALA A 95 -12.87 6.62 -3.66
CA ALA A 95 -13.28 7.72 -4.53
C ALA A 95 -12.39 7.85 -5.78
N LEU A 96 -11.09 7.57 -5.65
CA LEU A 96 -10.16 7.58 -6.79
C LEU A 96 -10.48 6.46 -7.80
N ILE A 97 -10.84 5.25 -7.36
CA ILE A 97 -11.29 4.17 -8.25
C ILE A 97 -12.51 4.61 -9.07
N ASP A 98 -13.48 5.26 -8.43
CA ASP A 98 -14.65 5.81 -9.12
C ASP A 98 -14.27 6.88 -10.15
N ARG A 99 -13.27 7.71 -9.84
CA ARG A 99 -12.81 8.80 -10.72
C ARG A 99 -11.86 8.37 -11.83
N LEU A 100 -11.23 7.20 -11.73
CA LEU A 100 -10.55 6.56 -12.88
C LEU A 100 -11.53 6.21 -14.01
N GLY A 101 -12.83 6.17 -13.73
CA GLY A 101 -13.89 5.96 -14.71
C GLY A 101 -14.67 7.22 -15.08
N ASP A 102 -14.13 8.42 -14.85
CA ASP A 102 -14.82 9.67 -15.14
C ASP A 102 -14.93 9.96 -16.64
N ALA A 103 -16.04 10.58 -17.06
CA ALA A 103 -16.28 10.96 -18.45
C ALA A 103 -15.30 12.01 -18.98
N LYS A 104 -14.63 12.77 -18.10
CA LYS A 104 -13.62 13.77 -18.46
C LYS A 104 -12.22 13.21 -18.29
N ASP A 105 -11.47 13.18 -19.40
CA ASP A 105 -10.07 12.72 -19.43
C ASP A 105 -9.22 13.41 -18.38
N LYS A 106 -9.33 14.74 -18.28
CA LYS A 106 -8.63 15.55 -17.27
C LYS A 106 -8.88 15.09 -15.83
N VAL A 107 -10.07 14.58 -15.50
CA VAL A 107 -10.37 14.04 -14.16
C VAL A 107 -9.67 12.71 -13.97
N ARG A 108 -9.71 11.82 -14.97
CA ARG A 108 -9.01 10.53 -14.94
C ARG A 108 -7.50 10.71 -14.80
N ASP A 109 -6.91 11.62 -15.58
CA ASP A 109 -5.47 11.91 -15.57
C ASP A 109 -5.02 12.44 -14.19
N LYS A 110 -5.76 13.40 -13.63
CA LYS A 110 -5.47 13.94 -12.29
C LYS A 110 -5.66 12.90 -11.19
N THR A 111 -6.62 12.00 -11.36
CA THR A 111 -6.85 10.88 -10.44
C THR A 111 -5.69 9.90 -10.47
N GLN A 112 -5.25 9.47 -11.66
CA GLN A 112 -4.10 8.59 -11.82
C GLN A 112 -2.83 9.22 -11.26
N ALA A 113 -2.59 10.51 -11.55
CA ALA A 113 -1.46 11.25 -11.00
C ALA A 113 -1.47 11.29 -9.46
N LEU A 114 -2.63 11.48 -8.83
CA LEU A 114 -2.74 11.43 -7.37
C LEU A 114 -2.47 10.03 -6.83
N ILE A 115 -2.98 8.97 -7.47
CA ILE A 115 -2.70 7.58 -7.07
C ILE A 115 -1.19 7.31 -7.09
N LEU A 116 -0.50 7.68 -8.18
CA LEU A 116 0.96 7.50 -8.29
C LEU A 116 1.70 8.33 -7.23
N LYS A 117 1.23 9.54 -6.94
CA LYS A 117 1.81 10.38 -5.88
C LYS A 117 1.66 9.77 -4.49
N LEU A 118 0.55 9.07 -4.22
CA LEU A 118 0.39 8.32 -2.97
C LEU A 118 1.44 7.20 -2.86
N MET A 119 1.76 6.52 -3.97
CA MET A 119 2.80 5.48 -4.03
C MET A 119 4.21 6.04 -3.81
N ASP A 120 4.45 7.26 -4.28
CA ASP A 120 5.75 7.94 -4.18
C ASP A 120 5.99 8.51 -2.77
N GLN A 121 4.98 9.19 -2.20
CA GLN A 121 5.20 10.05 -1.02
C GLN A 121 4.54 9.55 0.27
N VAL A 122 3.57 8.64 0.20
CA VAL A 122 2.74 8.26 1.36
C VAL A 122 3.02 6.84 1.82
N ALA A 123 3.00 5.87 0.90
CA ALA A 123 3.22 4.47 1.22
C ALA A 123 3.74 3.69 0.00
N PRO A 124 4.46 2.58 0.20
CA PRO A 124 5.01 1.80 -0.91
C PRO A 124 3.94 1.40 -1.96
N PRO A 125 4.30 1.25 -3.25
CA PRO A 125 3.34 0.92 -4.31
C PRO A 125 2.41 -0.25 -3.98
N MET A 126 2.95 -1.36 -3.46
CA MET A 126 2.11 -2.52 -3.11
C MET A 126 1.07 -2.20 -2.03
N TYR A 127 1.40 -1.33 -1.04
CA TYR A 127 0.43 -0.93 -0.02
C TYR A 127 -0.79 -0.26 -0.64
N ILE A 128 -0.58 0.63 -1.63
CA ILE A 128 -1.67 1.27 -2.38
C ILE A 128 -2.44 0.24 -3.23
N TRP A 129 -1.72 -0.67 -3.87
CA TRP A 129 -2.31 -1.72 -4.71
C TRP A 129 -3.19 -2.71 -3.95
N GLU A 130 -2.94 -2.95 -2.66
CA GLU A 130 -3.80 -3.78 -1.80
C GLU A 130 -5.23 -3.22 -1.71
N GLN A 131 -5.41 -1.90 -1.77
CA GLN A 131 -6.76 -1.30 -1.84
C GLN A 131 -7.22 -1.08 -3.28
N LEU A 132 -6.31 -0.61 -4.16
CA LEU A 132 -6.64 -0.25 -5.54
C LEU A 132 -7.09 -1.46 -6.40
N ALA A 133 -6.59 -2.66 -6.11
CA ALA A 133 -6.94 -3.89 -6.85
C ALA A 133 -8.44 -4.25 -6.77
N SER A 134 -9.17 -3.73 -5.77
CA SER A 134 -10.64 -3.86 -5.73
C SER A 134 -11.31 -3.24 -6.96
N GLY A 135 -10.69 -2.21 -7.57
CA GLY A 135 -11.18 -1.53 -8.76
C GLY A 135 -11.20 -2.39 -10.02
N PHE A 136 -10.43 -3.48 -10.09
CA PHE A 136 -10.53 -4.44 -11.21
C PHE A 136 -11.92 -5.10 -11.30
N LYS A 137 -12.69 -5.10 -10.21
CA LYS A 137 -14.06 -5.66 -10.16
C LYS A 137 -15.14 -4.57 -10.18
N HIS A 138 -14.78 -3.33 -10.48
CA HIS A 138 -15.72 -2.21 -10.41
C HIS A 138 -16.87 -2.36 -11.43
N LYS A 139 -18.07 -1.90 -11.09
CA LYS A 139 -19.26 -2.00 -11.96
C LYS A 139 -19.11 -1.18 -13.25
N ASN A 140 -18.44 -0.03 -13.17
CA ASN A 140 -18.15 0.82 -14.33
C ASN A 140 -16.96 0.25 -15.12
N SER A 141 -17.17 -0.08 -16.40
CA SER A 141 -16.10 -0.59 -17.28
C SER A 141 -14.97 0.41 -17.43
N GLN A 142 -15.27 1.71 -17.47
CA GLN A 142 -14.25 2.75 -17.61
C GLN A 142 -13.33 2.82 -16.38
N SER A 143 -13.85 2.53 -15.17
CA SER A 143 -13.00 2.40 -13.98
C SER A 143 -12.12 1.16 -14.06
N ARG A 144 -12.64 0.01 -14.51
CA ARG A 144 -11.84 -1.22 -14.67
C ARG A 144 -10.70 -1.01 -15.66
N GLU A 145 -11.00 -0.39 -16.80
CA GLU A 145 -10.00 0.06 -17.79
C GLU A 145 -8.98 1.00 -17.14
N GLY A 146 -9.42 2.04 -16.45
CA GLY A 146 -8.56 3.01 -15.78
C GLY A 146 -7.62 2.38 -14.75
N VAL A 147 -8.06 1.34 -14.04
CA VAL A 147 -7.19 0.59 -13.10
C VAL A 147 -6.11 -0.21 -13.84
N CYS A 148 -6.43 -0.84 -14.99
CA CYS A 148 -5.42 -1.47 -15.84
C CYS A 148 -4.39 -0.44 -16.34
N LEU A 149 -4.85 0.73 -16.79
CA LEU A 149 -3.96 1.81 -17.23
C LEU A 149 -3.10 2.35 -16.06
N CYS A 150 -3.66 2.43 -14.86
CA CYS A 150 -2.91 2.80 -13.66
C CYS A 150 -1.84 1.76 -13.29
N LEU A 151 -2.05 0.47 -13.56
CA LEU A 151 -1.04 -0.57 -13.37
C LEU A 151 0.13 -0.41 -14.34
N ILE A 152 -0.17 -0.14 -15.62
CA ILE A 152 0.85 0.18 -16.63
C ILE A 152 1.70 1.36 -16.15
N GLU A 153 1.06 2.44 -15.72
CA GLU A 153 1.79 3.63 -15.29
C GLU A 153 2.57 3.41 -13.99
N THR A 154 2.06 2.57 -13.08
CA THR A 154 2.82 2.15 -11.89
C THR A 154 4.11 1.44 -12.30
N LEU A 155 4.04 0.52 -13.27
CA LEU A 155 5.21 -0.22 -13.76
C LEU A 155 6.20 0.72 -14.45
N ASN A 156 5.71 1.66 -15.26
CA ASN A 156 6.56 2.65 -15.93
C ASN A 156 7.33 3.53 -14.93
N VAL A 157 6.68 3.96 -13.84
CA VAL A 157 7.25 4.89 -12.87
C VAL A 157 8.11 4.18 -11.83
N PHE A 158 7.63 3.07 -11.27
CA PHE A 158 8.23 2.42 -10.10
C PHE A 158 8.89 1.06 -10.42
N GLY A 159 8.69 0.54 -11.63
CA GLY A 159 9.10 -0.81 -12.01
C GLY A 159 8.26 -1.91 -11.36
N ALA A 160 8.59 -3.16 -11.67
CA ALA A 160 7.90 -4.34 -11.12
C ALA A 160 8.32 -4.70 -9.69
N GLN A 161 9.54 -4.34 -9.27
CA GLN A 161 10.11 -4.81 -7.99
C GLN A 161 9.28 -4.42 -6.75
N PRO A 162 8.70 -3.21 -6.66
CA PRO A 162 7.89 -2.82 -5.50
C PRO A 162 6.50 -3.48 -5.45
N LEU A 163 6.16 -4.34 -6.42
CA LEU A 163 4.85 -4.98 -6.54
C LEU A 163 4.94 -6.49 -6.30
N VAL A 164 3.88 -7.05 -5.73
CA VAL A 164 3.67 -8.50 -5.65
C VAL A 164 2.77 -8.92 -6.80
N LEU A 165 3.36 -9.10 -7.98
CA LEU A 165 2.63 -9.33 -9.23
C LEU A 165 1.76 -10.58 -9.21
N SER A 166 2.13 -11.62 -8.44
CA SER A 166 1.33 -12.82 -8.24
C SER A 166 -0.05 -12.54 -7.64
N LYS A 167 -0.21 -11.42 -6.90
CA LYS A 167 -1.50 -10.94 -6.39
C LYS A 167 -2.31 -10.14 -7.43
N LEU A 168 -1.66 -9.53 -8.42
CA LEU A 168 -2.30 -8.65 -9.40
C LEU A 168 -2.67 -9.37 -10.70
N VAL A 169 -1.81 -10.25 -11.20
CA VAL A 169 -2.01 -11.00 -12.45
C VAL A 169 -3.34 -11.77 -12.49
N PRO A 170 -3.80 -12.45 -11.41
CA PRO A 170 -5.10 -13.12 -11.41
C PRO A 170 -6.28 -12.20 -11.75
N HIS A 171 -6.22 -10.92 -11.38
CA HIS A 171 -7.26 -9.96 -11.75
C HIS A 171 -7.26 -9.67 -13.25
N LEU A 172 -6.09 -9.52 -13.87
CA LEU A 172 -5.97 -9.33 -15.31
C LEU A 172 -6.48 -10.54 -16.09
N CYS A 173 -6.22 -11.76 -15.59
CA CYS A 173 -6.73 -13.00 -16.17
C CYS A 173 -8.25 -13.01 -16.31
N ILE A 174 -8.96 -12.50 -15.29
CA ILE A 174 -10.42 -12.33 -15.32
C ILE A 174 -10.80 -11.29 -16.39
N LEU A 175 -10.10 -10.14 -16.41
CA LEU A 175 -10.40 -9.04 -17.32
C LEU A 175 -10.12 -9.31 -18.78
N PHE A 176 -9.29 -10.30 -19.12
CA PHE A 176 -9.17 -10.76 -20.50
C PHE A 176 -10.51 -11.28 -21.07
N GLY A 177 -11.45 -11.67 -20.20
CA GLY A 177 -12.80 -12.08 -20.54
C GLY A 177 -13.87 -11.02 -20.31
N ASP A 178 -13.51 -9.76 -20.06
CA ASP A 178 -14.49 -8.70 -19.80
C ASP A 178 -15.44 -8.50 -20.99
N TYR A 179 -16.70 -8.18 -20.72
CA TYR A 179 -17.70 -7.90 -21.76
C TYR A 179 -17.34 -6.66 -22.59
N ASN A 180 -16.66 -5.68 -21.99
CA ASN A 180 -16.22 -4.47 -22.67
C ASN A 180 -14.84 -4.69 -23.33
N SER A 181 -14.73 -4.36 -24.63
CA SER A 181 -13.49 -4.54 -25.38
C SER A 181 -12.34 -3.67 -24.88
N GLN A 182 -12.59 -2.42 -24.50
CA GLN A 182 -11.57 -1.50 -24.00
C GLN A 182 -10.92 -2.04 -22.71
N VAL A 183 -11.72 -2.68 -21.85
CA VAL A 183 -11.19 -3.33 -20.64
C VAL A 183 -10.29 -4.52 -20.99
N ARG A 184 -10.70 -5.36 -21.95
CA ARG A 184 -9.86 -6.49 -22.42
C ARG A 184 -8.54 -5.99 -23.03
N ASP A 185 -8.61 -4.93 -23.82
CA ASP A 185 -7.44 -4.33 -24.48
C ASP A 185 -6.49 -3.74 -23.43
N ALA A 186 -7.00 -2.96 -22.48
CA ALA A 186 -6.20 -2.40 -21.38
C ALA A 186 -5.60 -3.49 -20.47
N ALA A 187 -6.34 -4.56 -20.16
CA ALA A 187 -5.80 -5.69 -19.41
C ALA A 187 -4.67 -6.39 -20.17
N THR A 188 -4.83 -6.54 -21.50
CA THR A 188 -3.79 -7.11 -22.37
C THR A 188 -2.56 -6.22 -22.40
N LEU A 189 -2.72 -4.89 -22.49
CA LEU A 189 -1.60 -3.95 -22.40
C LEU A 189 -0.90 -4.04 -21.04
N ALA A 190 -1.65 -4.17 -19.95
CA ALA A 190 -1.09 -4.29 -18.61
C ALA A 190 -0.27 -5.57 -18.42
N ILE A 191 -0.72 -6.72 -18.93
CA ILE A 191 0.06 -7.96 -18.82
C ILE A 191 1.29 -7.95 -19.74
N VAL A 192 1.20 -7.28 -20.90
CA VAL A 192 2.35 -7.04 -21.78
C VAL A 192 3.38 -6.15 -21.09
N GLU A 193 2.94 -5.10 -20.39
CA GLU A 193 3.86 -4.25 -19.62
C GLU A 193 4.50 -5.06 -18.48
N ILE A 194 3.76 -5.89 -17.75
CA ILE A 194 4.35 -6.80 -16.76
C ILE A 194 5.41 -7.72 -17.41
N TYR A 195 5.12 -8.28 -18.60
CA TYR A 195 6.06 -9.10 -19.34
C TYR A 195 7.35 -8.33 -19.70
N ARG A 196 7.27 -7.06 -20.10
CA ARG A 196 8.46 -6.22 -20.38
C ARG A 196 9.40 -6.13 -19.20
N HIS A 197 8.85 -6.02 -17.98
CA HIS A 197 9.63 -5.90 -16.75
C HIS A 197 10.16 -7.24 -16.24
N VAL A 198 9.43 -8.34 -16.45
CA VAL A 198 9.68 -9.63 -15.77
C VAL A 198 10.14 -10.75 -16.70
N GLY A 199 9.74 -10.72 -17.97
CA GLY A 199 10.07 -11.73 -18.97
C GLY A 199 9.31 -13.05 -18.81
N ASP A 200 9.97 -14.14 -19.18
CA ASP A 200 9.35 -15.47 -19.38
C ASP A 200 8.70 -16.08 -18.13
N LYS A 201 9.04 -15.62 -16.93
CA LYS A 201 8.34 -16.02 -15.71
C LYS A 201 6.82 -15.74 -15.81
N VAL A 202 6.44 -14.62 -16.44
CA VAL A 202 5.02 -14.26 -16.67
C VAL A 202 4.39 -15.21 -17.67
N ARG A 203 5.08 -15.50 -18.77
CA ARG A 203 4.65 -16.47 -19.78
C ARG A 203 4.35 -17.84 -19.14
N MET A 204 5.27 -18.33 -18.30
CA MET A 204 5.09 -19.59 -17.56
C MET A 204 3.92 -19.55 -16.56
N ASP A 205 3.73 -18.43 -15.85
CA ASP A 205 2.60 -18.28 -14.92
C ASP A 205 1.25 -18.29 -15.64
N LEU A 206 1.13 -17.62 -16.80
CA LEU A 206 -0.11 -17.57 -17.57
C LEU A 206 -0.58 -18.94 -18.08
N TYR A 207 0.34 -19.84 -18.46
CA TYR A 207 -0.01 -21.22 -18.84
C TYR A 207 -0.76 -21.96 -17.73
N LYS A 208 -0.56 -21.59 -16.45
CA LYS A 208 -1.19 -22.23 -15.29
C LYS A 208 -2.53 -21.61 -14.88
N LYS A 209 -2.96 -20.50 -15.52
CA LYS A 209 -4.16 -19.74 -15.10
C LYS A 209 -5.47 -20.17 -15.77
N GLY A 210 -5.47 -21.22 -16.59
CA GLY A 210 -6.69 -21.71 -17.24
C GLY A 210 -7.31 -20.73 -18.24
N ILE A 211 -6.50 -19.88 -18.87
CA ILE A 211 -6.95 -18.93 -19.90
C ILE A 211 -7.34 -19.72 -21.17
N PRO A 212 -8.48 -19.40 -21.84
CA PRO A 212 -8.86 -20.06 -23.08
C PRO A 212 -7.74 -20.03 -24.14
N PRO A 213 -7.44 -21.15 -24.83
CA PRO A 213 -6.25 -21.26 -25.69
C PRO A 213 -6.08 -20.14 -26.72
N ALA A 214 -7.13 -19.81 -27.47
CA ALA A 214 -7.09 -18.74 -28.48
C ALA A 214 -6.73 -17.37 -27.89
N ARG A 215 -7.18 -17.11 -26.66
CA ARG A 215 -6.89 -15.85 -25.97
C ARG A 215 -5.46 -15.82 -25.46
N LEU A 216 -4.99 -16.94 -24.89
CA LEU A 216 -3.62 -17.09 -24.46
C LEU A 216 -2.66 -16.90 -25.65
N GLU A 217 -2.93 -17.55 -26.79
CA GLU A 217 -2.15 -17.41 -28.02
C GLU A 217 -2.03 -15.95 -28.47
N THR A 218 -3.14 -15.20 -28.43
CA THR A 218 -3.14 -13.76 -28.75
C THR A 218 -2.25 -12.95 -27.80
N ILE A 219 -2.26 -13.25 -26.50
CA ILE A 219 -1.42 -12.57 -25.51
C ILE A 219 0.06 -12.93 -25.73
N LEU A 220 0.36 -14.20 -25.98
CA LEU A 220 1.73 -14.68 -26.22
C LEU A 220 2.32 -14.09 -27.51
N ALA A 221 1.52 -13.96 -28.58
CA ALA A 221 1.95 -13.27 -29.79
C ALA A 221 2.39 -11.82 -29.50
N LYS A 222 1.66 -11.10 -28.64
CA LYS A 222 2.06 -9.74 -28.20
C LYS A 222 3.35 -9.74 -27.37
N PHE A 223 3.59 -10.79 -26.58
CA PHE A 223 4.88 -10.93 -25.88
C PHE A 223 6.02 -11.09 -26.88
N ASP A 224 5.83 -11.93 -27.90
CA ASP A 224 6.83 -12.15 -28.95
C ASP A 224 7.09 -10.87 -29.76
N GLU A 225 6.06 -10.09 -30.10
CA GLU A 225 6.20 -8.78 -30.76
C GLU A 225 7.08 -7.82 -29.94
N VAL A 226 6.83 -7.73 -28.64
CA VAL A 226 7.60 -6.87 -27.73
C VAL A 226 9.02 -7.36 -27.52
N GLN A 227 9.22 -8.68 -27.43
CA GLN A 227 10.55 -9.28 -27.34
C GLN A 227 11.37 -9.03 -28.61
N ASN A 228 10.78 -9.25 -29.79
CA ASN A 228 11.43 -9.09 -31.09
C ASN A 228 11.75 -7.64 -31.44
N SER A 229 10.95 -6.69 -30.93
CA SER A 229 11.20 -5.26 -31.11
C SER A 229 12.24 -4.68 -30.13
N GLY A 230 12.80 -5.50 -29.24
CA GLY A 230 13.74 -5.03 -28.21
C GLY A 230 13.08 -4.19 -27.11
N GLY A 231 11.76 -4.30 -26.95
CA GLY A 231 10.99 -3.52 -25.98
C GLY A 231 11.13 -3.97 -24.52
N MET A 232 11.94 -4.99 -24.23
CA MET A 232 12.13 -5.53 -22.89
C MET A 232 12.88 -4.55 -21.98
N ILE A 233 12.43 -4.44 -20.72
CA ILE A 233 13.06 -3.59 -19.69
C ILE A 233 13.92 -4.45 -18.73
N LEU A 234 13.46 -5.66 -18.40
CA LEU A 234 14.10 -6.61 -17.48
C LEU A 234 14.59 -5.96 -16.17
N SER A 235 13.70 -5.85 -15.18
CA SER A 235 14.13 -5.48 -13.83
C SER A 235 15.06 -6.57 -13.27
N VAL A 236 16.21 -6.19 -12.72
CA VAL A 236 17.15 -7.11 -12.05
C VAL A 236 16.50 -7.61 -10.75
N CYS A 237 15.67 -8.64 -10.87
CA CYS A 237 15.03 -9.29 -9.74
C CYS A 237 16.09 -10.08 -8.95
N LYS A 238 16.48 -9.60 -7.76
CA LYS A 238 16.96 -10.50 -6.71
C LYS A 238 15.73 -11.27 -6.20
N ASP A 239 15.62 -12.52 -6.62
CA ASP A 239 14.51 -13.44 -6.36
C ASP A 239 14.03 -13.40 -4.90
N LYS A 240 12.80 -12.89 -4.68
CA LYS A 240 12.08 -13.00 -3.40
C LYS A 240 10.54 -13.09 -3.52
N SER A 241 9.95 -13.36 -4.70
CA SER A 241 8.48 -13.24 -4.84
C SER A 241 7.76 -14.33 -5.63
N PHE A 242 8.38 -15.48 -5.92
CA PHE A 242 7.65 -16.54 -6.64
C PHE A 242 7.69 -17.93 -6.01
N ASP A 243 8.49 -18.17 -4.97
CA ASP A 243 8.54 -19.46 -4.29
C ASP A 243 8.47 -19.24 -2.77
N ASP A 244 7.38 -19.71 -2.14
CA ASP A 244 7.31 -20.18 -0.74
C ASP A 244 5.83 -20.40 -0.32
N GLU A 245 5.12 -21.33 -0.97
CA GLU A 245 3.83 -21.83 -0.45
C GLU A 245 3.62 -23.30 -0.89
N GLU A 246 4.58 -24.19 -0.62
CA GLU A 246 4.29 -25.63 -0.49
C GLU A 246 5.42 -26.39 0.23
N SER A 247 5.44 -26.34 1.56
CA SER A 247 6.11 -27.36 2.37
C SER A 247 5.56 -27.35 3.80
N VAL A 248 4.39 -27.94 3.98
CA VAL A 248 3.98 -28.46 5.29
C VAL A 248 3.84 -29.96 5.10
N ASP A 249 4.94 -30.67 5.31
CA ASP A 249 4.86 -32.08 5.67
C ASP A 249 5.43 -32.24 7.09
N GLY A 250 4.57 -32.78 7.94
CA GLY A 250 4.73 -32.74 9.38
C GLY A 250 5.88 -33.61 9.86
N ASN A 251 6.52 -33.18 10.95
CA ASN A 251 7.23 -34.15 11.78
C ASN A 251 6.95 -33.97 13.28
N ARG A 252 6.41 -35.07 13.79
CA ARG A 252 6.03 -35.47 15.14
C ARG A 252 7.13 -35.24 16.19
N PRO A 253 6.80 -34.94 17.46
CA PRO A 253 7.79 -34.82 18.52
C PRO A 253 8.19 -36.20 19.05
N SER A 254 9.45 -36.38 19.41
CA SER A 254 9.88 -37.50 20.27
C SER A 254 10.99 -37.03 21.20
N SER A 255 10.67 -37.09 22.48
CA SER A 255 11.54 -36.92 23.64
C SER A 255 12.43 -38.16 23.83
N ALA A 256 13.70 -37.94 24.17
CA ALA A 256 14.50 -38.87 24.95
C ALA A 256 15.73 -38.16 25.54
N ALA A 257 15.78 -38.09 26.87
CA ALA A 257 16.97 -37.77 27.63
C ALA A 257 17.95 -38.95 27.62
N SER A 258 19.26 -38.70 27.68
CA SER A 258 20.16 -39.46 28.54
C SER A 258 21.57 -38.87 28.54
N ALA A 259 22.10 -38.71 29.75
CA ALA A 259 23.43 -38.21 30.04
C ALA A 259 24.50 -39.29 29.81
N PHE A 260 25.68 -38.90 29.31
CA PHE A 260 26.91 -39.65 29.56
C PHE A 260 28.11 -38.70 29.71
N LYS A 261 28.94 -39.05 30.69
CA LYS A 261 29.94 -38.24 31.40
C LYS A 261 31.34 -38.53 30.85
N VAL A 262 32.18 -37.51 30.66
CA VAL A 262 33.61 -37.69 30.32
C VAL A 262 34.49 -37.05 31.41
N PRO A 263 35.53 -37.73 31.96
CA PRO A 263 36.34 -37.22 33.07
C PRO A 263 37.52 -36.34 32.63
N ALA A 264 37.94 -35.43 33.52
CA ALA A 264 39.06 -34.50 33.35
C ALA A 264 40.44 -35.11 33.66
N PRO A 265 41.54 -34.57 33.08
CA PRO A 265 42.89 -34.74 33.61
C PRO A 265 43.54 -33.43 34.16
N LYS A 266 43.85 -33.51 35.46
CA LYS A 266 44.94 -32.99 36.31
C LYS A 266 45.93 -31.86 35.87
N THR A 267 45.86 -30.77 36.65
CA THR A 267 46.89 -30.02 37.43
C THR A 267 48.23 -29.52 36.84
N SER A 268 48.49 -28.21 36.99
CA SER A 268 49.56 -27.56 37.82
C SER A 268 49.35 -26.03 37.75
N GLY A 269 49.64 -25.14 38.69
CA GLY A 269 50.17 -25.19 40.05
C GLY A 269 50.27 -23.75 40.58
N ASN A 270 50.30 -23.64 41.92
CA ASN A 270 50.75 -22.53 42.77
C ASN A 270 49.85 -21.33 43.16
N PRO A 271 50.07 -20.81 44.40
CA PRO A 271 49.01 -20.31 45.28
C PRO A 271 49.26 -18.86 45.77
N VAL A 272 48.39 -18.37 46.66
CA VAL A 272 48.71 -17.72 47.97
C VAL A 272 47.65 -16.67 48.34
N ASN A 273 47.05 -16.91 49.52
CA ASN A 273 46.58 -16.01 50.61
C ASN A 273 45.87 -14.69 50.23
N SER A 274 44.82 -14.26 50.94
CA SER A 274 44.83 -14.11 52.40
C SER A 274 43.44 -13.74 52.95
N ALA A 275 43.31 -14.00 54.26
CA ALA A 275 42.41 -13.38 55.25
C ALA A 275 40.91 -13.74 55.17
N ARG A 276 40.39 -14.56 56.11
CA ARG A 276 39.95 -14.22 57.49
C ARG A 276 38.77 -13.23 57.49
N LYS A 277 37.67 -13.40 58.22
CA LYS A 277 37.11 -14.43 59.14
C LYS A 277 35.66 -13.93 59.47
N PRO A 278 34.90 -14.43 60.47
CA PRO A 278 33.53 -14.93 60.23
C PRO A 278 32.47 -14.30 61.16
N GLY A 279 31.28 -14.93 61.21
CA GLY A 279 30.36 -14.86 62.36
C GLY A 279 29.10 -14.07 62.04
N SER A 280 27.95 -14.68 61.70
CA SER A 280 27.09 -15.60 62.45
C SER A 280 26.14 -14.91 63.45
N ALA A 281 24.87 -15.32 63.30
CA ALA A 281 23.84 -15.52 64.31
C ALA A 281 22.76 -14.44 64.47
N GLY A 282 21.50 -14.91 64.34
CA GLY A 282 20.32 -14.25 64.87
C GLY A 282 19.05 -14.49 64.05
N GLY A 283 18.46 -15.70 64.12
CA GLY A 283 17.01 -15.86 63.86
C GLY A 283 16.20 -15.39 65.09
N PRO A 284 14.91 -15.76 65.26
CA PRO A 284 13.97 -16.36 64.31
C PRO A 284 12.56 -15.70 64.27
N LYS A 285 11.79 -16.10 63.25
CA LYS A 285 10.33 -16.34 63.14
C LYS A 285 9.33 -15.62 64.08
N VAL A 286 8.21 -15.14 63.50
CA VAL A 286 6.87 -15.79 63.44
C VAL A 286 5.88 -14.68 63.04
N GLY A 287 5.18 -14.82 61.91
CA GLY A 287 3.74 -15.12 61.89
C GLY A 287 2.92 -13.82 61.82
N GLY A 288 1.86 -13.66 61.04
CA GLY A 288 1.16 -14.58 60.18
C GLY A 288 -0.17 -13.91 59.82
N ASN A 289 -0.67 -14.29 58.66
CA ASN A 289 -2.06 -14.66 58.45
C ASN A 289 -3.02 -13.63 57.80
N VAL A 290 -3.67 -14.18 56.75
CA VAL A 290 -5.06 -14.03 56.27
C VAL A 290 -5.56 -12.72 55.63
N ASN A 291 -5.58 -12.75 54.29
CA ASN A 291 -6.77 -12.57 53.43
C ASN A 291 -8.01 -13.30 54.02
N PRO A 292 -9.29 -12.95 53.72
CA PRO A 292 -9.78 -12.73 52.34
C PRO A 292 -11.00 -11.79 52.19
N PHE A 293 -11.39 -11.43 50.95
CA PHE A 293 -12.62 -11.90 50.28
C PHE A 293 -12.92 -11.13 48.97
N LYS A 294 -13.45 -11.93 48.03
CA LYS A 294 -14.09 -11.63 46.74
C LYS A 294 -15.20 -10.57 46.84
N ILE A 295 -15.47 -9.82 45.76
CA ILE A 295 -16.45 -10.12 44.69
C ILE A 295 -15.83 -9.65 43.37
#